data_AF-A0A1G0AEK3-F1
#
_entry.id   AF-A0A1G0AEK3-F1
#
_cell.length_a   1.000
_cell.length_b   1.000
_cell.length_c   1.000
_cell.angle_alpha   90.00
_cell.angle_beta   90.00
_cell.angle_gamma   90.00
#
_symmetry.space_group_name_H-M   'P 1'
#
loop_
_entity.id
_entity.type
_entity.pdbx_description
1 polymer ?
#
loop_
_entity_poly.entity_id
_entity_poly.type
_entity_poly.pdbx_seq_one_letter_code
_entity_poly.pdbx_strand_id
1 'polypeptide(L)'
;MAARGRWTVPAFTSLERRMSRDVDRLHDALWHDASGNRAKLAGDLLRDARDLDTFLHAGGKLRRNAEALVKRWGEPGAGESLFELLRHVYGLTAAAEALRRRDYSRTGRHVAETISSVTIGVCAGAGCFEFVQEWEGGKVDFETYMGKLADFLQSKGIDRAGEWKRTVVAARHYGTAFDKRASKTLQALSARAAVLNGLVATVASIDIRTTLGSPPEFPATDFAVIVERVATRV
;
A
#
# COMPACT_ATOMS: atom_id res chain seq x y z
N MET A 1 7.08 1.42 35.02
CA MET A 1 6.42 2.44 34.17
C MET A 1 7.34 2.75 32.99
N ALA A 2 7.24 1.97 31.90
CA ALA A 2 8.19 2.04 30.80
C ALA A 2 7.98 3.32 29.97
N ALA A 3 9.08 4.02 29.68
CA ALA A 3 9.11 5.21 28.85
C ALA A 3 8.46 4.92 27.49
N ARG A 4 7.32 5.57 27.22
CA ARG A 4 6.71 5.60 25.88
C ARG A 4 7.69 6.35 24.98
N GLY A 5 8.51 5.63 24.23
CA GLY A 5 9.43 6.20 23.25
C GLY A 5 8.63 7.02 22.24
N ARG A 6 8.60 8.35 22.41
CA ARG A 6 8.00 9.24 21.42
C ARG A 6 8.87 9.19 20.17
N TRP A 7 8.35 8.56 19.12
CA TRP A 7 8.94 8.66 17.79
C TRP A 7 9.01 10.13 17.37
N THR A 8 10.21 10.60 17.05
CA THR A 8 10.43 11.95 16.53
C THR A 8 10.33 11.95 15.00
N VAL A 9 10.02 13.10 14.39
CA VAL A 9 9.96 13.26 12.92
C VAL A 9 11.25 12.81 12.19
N PRO A 10 12.46 13.08 12.73
CA PRO A 10 13.71 12.54 12.17
C PRO A 10 13.79 11.01 12.16
N ALA A 11 13.15 10.35 13.14
CA ALA A 11 13.14 8.89 13.24
C ALA A 11 12.29 8.25 12.13
N PHE A 12 11.14 8.84 11.77
CA PHE A 12 10.32 8.32 10.67
C PHE A 12 10.95 8.56 9.30
N THR A 13 11.57 9.71 9.04
CA THR A 13 12.22 9.99 7.74
C THR A 13 13.35 8.99 7.44
N SER A 14 14.05 8.52 8.48
CA SER A 14 15.06 7.48 8.35
C SER A 14 14.45 6.10 8.11
N LEU A 15 13.37 5.76 8.82
CA LEU A 15 12.60 4.53 8.59
C LEU A 15 12.05 4.48 7.16
N GLU A 16 11.42 5.56 6.70
CA GLU A 16 10.86 5.69 5.35
C GLU A 16 11.90 5.40 4.27
N ARG A 17 13.11 5.97 4.39
CA ARG A 17 14.20 5.72 3.43
C ARG A 17 14.66 4.27 3.40
N ARG A 18 14.74 3.61 4.57
CA ARG A 18 15.12 2.18 4.63
C ARG A 18 14.02 1.30 4.05
N MET A 19 12.77 1.54 4.45
CA MET A 19 11.60 0.81 3.96
C MET A 19 11.44 0.92 2.44
N SER A 20 11.55 2.11 1.85
CA SER A 20 11.50 2.26 0.40
C SER A 20 12.54 1.36 -0.27
N ARG A 21 13.81 1.52 0.11
CA ARG A 21 14.91 0.73 -0.47
C ARG A 21 14.70 -0.77 -0.31
N ASP A 22 14.32 -1.23 0.88
CA ASP A 22 14.26 -2.66 1.17
C ASP A 22 13.00 -3.30 0.56
N VAL A 23 11.88 -2.57 0.44
CA VAL A 23 10.69 -2.99 -0.32
C VAL A 23 10.96 -3.00 -1.83
N ASP A 24 11.71 -2.04 -2.37
CA ASP A 24 12.10 -2.04 -3.79
C ASP A 24 13.02 -3.24 -4.09
N ARG A 25 13.97 -3.54 -3.19
CA ARG A 25 14.82 -4.75 -3.31
C ARG A 25 14.03 -6.05 -3.19
N LEU A 26 12.96 -6.06 -2.39
CA LEU A 26 12.03 -7.20 -2.33
C LEU A 26 11.30 -7.36 -3.66
N HIS A 27 10.80 -6.27 -4.24
CA HIS A 27 10.18 -6.27 -5.57
C HIS A 27 11.13 -6.85 -6.63
N ASP A 28 12.37 -6.34 -6.70
CA ASP A 28 13.36 -6.83 -7.67
C ASP A 28 13.70 -8.32 -7.48
N ALA A 29 13.74 -8.78 -6.23
CA ALA A 29 13.99 -10.19 -5.93
C ALA A 29 12.84 -11.13 -6.31
N LEU A 30 11.60 -10.62 -6.39
CA LEU A 30 10.42 -11.38 -6.76
C LEU A 30 10.19 -11.43 -8.27
N TRP A 31 10.41 -10.31 -8.97
CA TRP A 31 9.98 -10.17 -10.37
C TRP A 31 11.12 -9.90 -11.37
N HIS A 32 12.36 -9.70 -10.91
CA HIS A 32 13.51 -9.38 -11.77
C HIS A 32 14.73 -10.29 -11.56
N ASP A 33 14.54 -11.45 -10.92
CA ASP A 33 15.59 -12.45 -10.66
C ASP A 33 16.87 -11.88 -10.02
N ALA A 34 16.75 -10.79 -9.24
CA ALA A 34 17.90 -10.16 -8.60
C ALA A 34 18.56 -11.12 -7.59
N SER A 35 19.79 -11.55 -7.86
CA SER A 35 20.53 -12.57 -7.10
C SER A 35 21.14 -12.07 -5.78
N GLY A 36 20.48 -11.13 -5.10
CA GLY A 36 20.96 -10.52 -3.86
C GLY A 36 20.99 -11.48 -2.66
N ASN A 37 21.68 -11.09 -1.59
CA ASN A 37 21.67 -11.84 -0.31
C ASN A 37 20.27 -11.78 0.33
N ARG A 38 19.45 -12.80 0.05
CA ARG A 38 18.06 -12.94 0.54
C ARG A 38 17.97 -12.97 2.06
N ALA A 39 18.94 -13.59 2.75
CA ALA A 39 18.95 -13.65 4.22
C ALA A 39 19.16 -12.27 4.84
N LYS A 40 20.05 -11.46 4.27
CA LYS A 40 20.25 -10.07 4.69
C LYS A 40 18.99 -9.24 4.43
N LEU A 41 18.40 -9.36 3.25
CA LEU A 41 17.17 -8.65 2.89
C LEU A 41 16.01 -9.02 3.82
N ALA A 42 15.82 -10.31 4.12
CA ALA A 42 14.86 -10.78 5.13
C ALA A 42 15.09 -10.11 6.50
N GLY A 43 16.33 -10.08 6.99
CA GLY A 43 16.66 -9.43 8.26
C GLY A 43 16.38 -7.92 8.26
N ASP A 44 16.68 -7.24 7.15
CA ASP A 44 16.40 -5.82 6.96
C ASP A 44 14.88 -5.53 6.96
N LEU A 45 14.11 -6.32 6.22
CA LEU A 45 12.64 -6.22 6.15
C LEU A 45 11.98 -6.45 7.52
N LEU A 46 12.42 -7.46 8.28
CA LEU A 46 11.86 -7.75 9.61
C LEU A 46 12.16 -6.63 10.61
N ARG A 47 13.37 -6.07 10.56
CA ARG A 47 13.74 -4.92 11.39
C ARG A 47 12.83 -3.73 11.06
N ASP A 48 12.68 -3.41 9.79
CA ASP A 48 11.92 -2.24 9.39
C ASP A 48 10.41 -2.43 9.61
N ALA A 49 9.87 -3.66 9.45
CA ALA A 49 8.50 -4.00 9.83
C ALA A 49 8.25 -3.82 11.33
N ARG A 50 9.20 -4.24 12.19
CA ARG A 50 9.12 -4.01 13.64
C ARG A 50 9.15 -2.53 13.99
N ASP A 51 10.03 -1.76 13.36
CA ASP A 51 10.15 -0.33 13.59
C ASP A 51 8.86 0.39 13.16
N LEU A 52 8.27 0.01 12.02
CA LEU A 52 6.99 0.54 11.55
C LEU A 52 5.81 0.15 12.45
N ASP A 53 5.78 -1.10 12.93
CA ASP A 53 4.77 -1.57 13.90
C ASP A 53 4.80 -0.70 15.17
N THR A 54 6.00 -0.47 15.69
CA THR A 54 6.24 0.35 16.88
C THR A 54 5.84 1.80 16.63
N PHE A 55 6.16 2.35 15.46
CA PHE A 55 5.76 3.71 15.07
C PHE A 55 4.24 3.89 15.02
N LEU A 56 3.53 2.91 14.44
CA LEU A 56 2.07 2.89 14.33
C LEU A 56 1.36 2.48 15.61
N HIS A 57 2.07 1.92 16.59
CA HIS A 57 1.49 1.25 17.75
C HIS A 57 0.52 0.13 17.34
N ALA A 58 0.91 -0.69 16.37
CA ALA A 58 0.08 -1.77 15.82
C ALA A 58 0.00 -3.02 16.70
N GLY A 59 0.64 -3.02 17.88
CA GLY A 59 0.55 -4.11 18.86
C GLY A 59 1.23 -5.40 18.39
N GLY A 60 2.27 -5.28 17.57
CA GLY A 60 3.01 -6.42 17.02
C GLY A 60 2.32 -7.10 15.82
N LYS A 61 1.16 -6.61 15.35
CA LYS A 61 0.44 -7.22 14.23
C LYS A 61 1.25 -7.16 12.93
N LEU A 62 1.81 -6.00 12.59
CA LEU A 62 2.61 -5.86 11.37
C LEU A 62 3.86 -6.72 11.45
N ARG A 63 4.57 -6.65 12.58
CA ARG A 63 5.79 -7.44 12.81
C ARG A 63 5.53 -8.95 12.67
N ARG A 64 4.51 -9.49 13.35
CA ARG A 64 4.23 -10.93 13.34
C ARG A 64 3.84 -11.43 11.96
N ASN A 65 3.06 -10.67 11.21
CA ASN A 65 2.69 -11.03 9.84
C ASN A 65 3.90 -11.00 8.90
N ALA A 66 4.76 -9.99 9.00
CA ALA A 66 6.02 -9.97 8.25
C ALA A 66 6.94 -11.16 8.62
N GLU A 67 7.06 -11.49 9.91
CA GLU A 67 7.82 -12.66 10.39
C GLU A 67 7.28 -13.99 9.84
N ALA A 68 5.96 -14.15 9.77
CA ALA A 68 5.33 -15.35 9.21
C ALA A 68 5.62 -15.47 7.71
N LEU A 69 5.47 -14.38 6.96
CA LEU A 69 5.69 -14.36 5.51
C LEU A 69 7.16 -14.55 5.14
N VAL A 70 8.10 -13.95 5.87
CA VAL A 70 9.54 -14.14 5.62
C VAL A 70 9.96 -15.59 5.84
N LYS A 71 9.41 -16.27 6.86
CA LYS A 71 9.68 -17.71 7.08
C LYS A 71 9.23 -18.58 5.91
N ARG A 72 8.15 -18.16 5.25
CA ARG A 72 7.50 -18.86 4.14
C ARG A 72 7.90 -18.28 2.77
N TRP A 73 8.89 -17.40 2.67
CA TRP A 73 9.18 -16.67 1.44
C TRP A 73 9.45 -17.59 0.22
N GLY A 74 9.95 -18.82 0.42
CA GLY A 74 10.09 -19.79 -0.67
C GLY A 74 8.78 -20.42 -1.18
N GLU A 75 7.66 -20.19 -0.49
CA GLU A 75 6.34 -20.71 -0.82
C GLU A 75 5.60 -19.75 -1.77
N PRO A 76 4.77 -20.27 -2.69
CA PRO A 76 3.96 -19.44 -3.57
C PRO A 76 3.12 -18.40 -2.81
N GLY A 77 3.14 -17.14 -3.25
CA GLY A 77 2.30 -16.07 -2.72
C GLY A 77 2.81 -15.40 -1.43
N ALA A 78 3.75 -16.03 -0.70
CA ALA A 78 4.25 -15.48 0.56
C ALA A 78 5.12 -14.23 0.35
N GLY A 79 5.97 -14.24 -0.69
CA GLY A 79 6.83 -13.11 -1.03
C GLY A 79 6.02 -11.90 -1.53
N GLU A 80 5.05 -12.15 -2.41
CA GLU A 80 4.13 -11.14 -2.95
C GLU A 80 3.28 -10.54 -1.82
N SER A 81 2.74 -11.37 -0.94
CA SER A 81 1.97 -10.91 0.22
C SER A 81 2.85 -10.11 1.21
N LEU A 82 4.14 -10.46 1.36
CA LEU A 82 5.08 -9.67 2.16
C LEU A 82 5.31 -8.29 1.53
N PHE A 83 5.50 -8.25 0.21
CA PHE A 83 5.65 -7.01 -0.53
C PHE A 83 4.40 -6.14 -0.37
N GLU A 84 3.21 -6.67 -0.59
CA GLU A 84 1.94 -5.95 -0.44
C GLU A 84 1.75 -5.43 0.99
N LEU A 85 1.91 -6.30 1.99
CA LEU A 85 1.80 -5.92 3.40
C LEU A 85 2.70 -4.73 3.73
N LEU A 86 3.98 -4.81 3.36
CA LEU A 86 4.94 -3.77 3.69
C LEU A 86 4.73 -2.53 2.84
N ARG A 87 4.61 -2.65 1.52
CA ARG A 87 4.43 -1.53 0.58
C ARG A 87 3.19 -0.71 0.90
N HIS A 88 2.06 -1.38 1.15
CA HIS A 88 0.80 -0.69 1.39
C HIS A 88 0.81 0.05 2.73
N VAL A 89 1.21 -0.62 3.81
CA VAL A 89 1.25 -0.01 5.14
C VAL A 89 2.28 1.11 5.20
N TYR A 90 3.48 0.88 4.68
CA TYR A 90 4.54 1.88 4.60
C TYR A 90 4.11 3.11 3.79
N GLY A 91 3.63 2.91 2.56
CA GLY A 91 3.30 3.99 1.64
C GLY A 91 2.17 4.88 2.18
N LEU A 92 1.11 4.29 2.74
CA LEU A 92 0.02 5.03 3.38
C LEU A 92 0.49 5.75 4.66
N THR A 93 1.39 5.15 5.43
CA THR A 93 2.00 5.83 6.58
C THR A 93 2.85 7.02 6.14
N ALA A 94 3.64 6.88 5.08
CA ALA A 94 4.46 7.94 4.54
C ALA A 94 3.61 9.09 3.98
N ALA A 95 2.47 8.77 3.36
CA ALA A 95 1.48 9.76 2.94
C ALA A 95 0.89 10.53 4.14
N ALA A 96 0.46 9.85 5.19
CA ALA A 96 -0.07 10.48 6.40
C ALA A 96 0.97 11.38 7.09
N GLU A 97 2.24 10.96 7.15
CA GLU A 97 3.31 11.79 7.73
C GLU A 97 3.66 12.99 6.85
N ALA A 98 3.64 12.86 5.52
CA ALA A 98 3.79 13.99 4.61
C ALA A 98 2.65 15.00 4.79
N LEU A 99 1.41 14.52 4.96
CA LEU A 99 0.23 15.35 5.22
C LEU A 99 0.39 16.15 6.52
N ARG A 100 0.81 15.51 7.61
CA ARG A 100 1.09 16.17 8.90
C ARG A 100 2.14 17.27 8.78
N ARG A 101 3.11 17.09 7.88
CA ARG A 101 4.16 18.05 7.56
C ARG A 101 3.74 19.12 6.55
N ARG A 102 2.49 19.08 6.08
CA ARG A 102 1.94 19.97 5.05
C ARG A 102 2.65 19.85 3.69
N ASP A 103 3.30 18.71 3.44
CA ASP A 103 3.89 18.36 2.15
C ASP A 103 2.85 17.63 1.29
N TYR A 104 1.91 18.42 0.78
CA TYR A 104 0.73 17.93 0.07
C TYR A 104 1.06 17.25 -1.26
N SER A 105 2.14 17.68 -1.92
CA SER A 105 2.66 17.04 -3.14
C SER A 105 3.20 15.65 -2.84
N ARG A 106 4.05 15.53 -1.82
CA ARG A 106 4.59 14.23 -1.40
C ARG A 106 3.51 13.29 -0.87
N THR A 107 2.51 13.83 -0.18
CA THR A 107 1.31 13.07 0.23
C THR A 107 0.67 12.42 -0.98
N GLY A 108 0.42 13.19 -2.04
CA GLY A 108 -0.21 12.69 -3.26
C GLY A 108 0.61 11.63 -3.97
N ARG A 109 1.94 11.80 -4.08
CA ARG A 109 2.83 10.78 -4.67
C ARG A 109 2.75 9.44 -3.94
N HIS A 110 2.88 9.46 -2.61
CA HIS A 110 2.81 8.25 -1.79
C HIS A 110 1.47 7.53 -1.92
N VAL A 111 0.35 8.27 -1.92
CA VAL A 111 -0.99 7.70 -2.17
C VAL A 111 -1.05 7.08 -3.57
N ALA A 112 -0.63 7.82 -4.60
CA ALA A 112 -0.77 7.37 -5.98
C ALA A 112 0.03 6.09 -6.26
N GLU A 113 1.27 6.00 -5.76
CA GLU A 113 2.10 4.81 -5.92
C GLU A 113 1.54 3.62 -5.12
N THR A 114 1.06 3.85 -3.90
CA THR A 114 0.47 2.79 -3.07
C THR A 114 -0.79 2.22 -3.71
N ILE A 115 -1.68 3.10 -4.19
CA ILE A 115 -2.95 2.70 -4.80
C ILE A 115 -2.74 2.02 -6.14
N SER A 116 -1.71 2.41 -6.88
CA SER A 116 -1.28 1.66 -8.07
C SER A 116 -0.89 0.23 -7.72
N SER A 117 -0.07 0.03 -6.68
CA SER A 117 0.30 -1.31 -6.20
C SER A 117 -0.90 -2.13 -5.72
N VAL A 118 -1.85 -1.51 -5.00
CA VAL A 118 -3.08 -2.16 -4.52
C VAL A 118 -3.91 -2.71 -5.69
N THR A 119 -4.10 -1.92 -6.75
CA THR A 119 -4.94 -2.34 -7.88
C THR A 119 -4.26 -3.41 -8.71
N ILE A 120 -2.93 -3.37 -8.84
CA ILE A 120 -2.13 -4.44 -9.45
C ILE A 120 -2.35 -5.75 -8.69
N GLY A 121 -2.28 -5.74 -7.36
CA GLY A 121 -2.53 -6.93 -6.53
C GLY A 121 -3.94 -7.51 -6.72
N VAL A 122 -4.96 -6.65 -6.82
CA VAL A 122 -6.34 -7.08 -7.14
C VAL A 122 -6.41 -7.71 -8.53
N CYS A 123 -5.80 -7.09 -9.54
CA CYS A 123 -5.90 -7.61 -10.90
C CYS A 123 -5.10 -8.90 -11.09
N ALA A 124 -3.92 -9.01 -10.47
CA ALA A 124 -3.16 -10.25 -10.40
C ALA A 124 -4.00 -11.37 -9.73
N GLY A 125 -4.60 -11.08 -8.57
CA GLY A 125 -5.44 -12.05 -7.84
C GLY A 125 -6.74 -12.41 -8.56
N ALA A 126 -7.24 -11.55 -9.44
CA ALA A 126 -8.40 -11.80 -10.28
C ALA A 126 -8.06 -12.53 -11.60
N GLY A 127 -6.77 -12.69 -11.92
CA GLY A 127 -6.30 -13.32 -13.15
C GLY A 127 -6.47 -12.45 -14.39
N CYS A 128 -6.35 -11.12 -14.26
CA CYS A 128 -6.51 -10.15 -15.35
C CYS A 128 -5.25 -9.32 -15.64
N PHE A 129 -4.06 -9.83 -15.33
CA PHE A 129 -2.81 -9.04 -15.33
C PHE A 129 -2.51 -8.35 -16.66
N GLU A 130 -3.06 -8.82 -17.79
CA GLU A 130 -3.02 -8.14 -19.08
C GLU A 130 -3.55 -6.69 -19.03
N PHE A 131 -4.52 -6.38 -18.16
CA PHE A 131 -5.02 -5.01 -17.98
C PHE A 131 -3.96 -4.09 -17.37
N VAL A 132 -3.14 -4.63 -16.45
CA VAL A 132 -2.00 -3.90 -15.88
C VAL A 132 -0.96 -3.64 -16.96
N GLN A 133 -0.63 -4.66 -17.77
CA GLN A 133 0.35 -4.53 -18.85
C GLN A 133 -0.04 -3.49 -19.90
N GLU A 134 -1.33 -3.39 -20.24
CA GLU A 134 -1.82 -2.33 -21.13
C GLU A 134 -1.62 -0.93 -20.54
N TRP A 135 -1.92 -0.76 -19.25
CA TRP A 135 -1.79 0.51 -18.56
C TRP A 135 -0.33 0.92 -18.36
N GLU A 136 0.50 0.03 -17.78
CA GLU A 136 1.92 0.31 -17.56
C GLU A 136 2.68 0.47 -18.88
N GLY A 137 2.23 -0.21 -19.95
CA GLY A 137 2.72 -0.01 -21.31
C GLY A 137 2.23 1.27 -22.01
N GLY A 138 1.40 2.09 -21.35
CA GLY A 138 0.91 3.37 -21.86
C GLY A 138 -0.15 3.27 -22.96
N LYS A 139 -0.76 2.10 -23.17
CA LYS A 139 -1.82 1.89 -24.17
C LYS A 139 -3.15 2.51 -23.74
N VAL A 140 -3.40 2.53 -22.43
CA VAL A 140 -4.59 3.11 -21.82
C VAL A 140 -4.20 3.96 -20.60
N ASP A 141 -5.03 4.94 -20.26
CA ASP A 141 -4.85 5.67 -19.01
C ASP A 141 -5.34 4.86 -17.79
N PHE A 142 -5.01 5.35 -16.60
CA PHE A 142 -5.35 4.67 -15.36
C PHE A 142 -6.85 4.54 -15.13
N GLU A 143 -7.66 5.51 -15.56
CA GLU A 143 -9.10 5.49 -15.34
C GLU A 143 -9.78 4.46 -16.23
N THR A 144 -9.30 4.30 -17.47
CA THR A 144 -9.70 3.26 -18.42
C THR A 144 -9.33 1.88 -17.88
N TYR A 145 -8.09 1.70 -17.39
CA TYR A 145 -7.67 0.48 -16.71
C TYR A 145 -8.58 0.12 -15.53
N MET A 146 -8.84 1.08 -14.65
CA MET A 146 -9.73 0.87 -13.50
C MET A 146 -11.18 0.61 -13.91
N GLY A 147 -11.63 1.14 -15.06
CA GLY A 147 -12.91 0.80 -15.68
C GLY A 147 -12.98 -0.68 -16.07
N LYS A 148 -12.00 -1.15 -16.87
CA LYS A 148 -11.90 -2.56 -17.27
C LYS A 148 -11.85 -3.50 -16.07
N LEU A 149 -11.04 -3.16 -15.07
CA LEU A 149 -10.94 -3.95 -13.83
C LEU A 149 -12.27 -4.00 -13.09
N ALA A 150 -12.97 -2.86 -12.94
CA ALA A 150 -14.26 -2.84 -12.26
C ALA A 150 -15.32 -3.69 -12.99
N ASP A 151 -15.45 -3.55 -14.31
CA ASP A 151 -16.40 -4.33 -15.10
C ASP A 151 -16.10 -5.84 -14.99
N PHE A 152 -14.82 -6.21 -15.05
CA PHE A 152 -14.38 -7.58 -14.87
C PHE A 152 -14.73 -8.10 -13.47
N LEU A 153 -14.44 -7.34 -12.41
CA LEU A 153 -14.78 -7.71 -11.02
C LEU A 153 -16.30 -7.86 -10.82
N GLN A 154 -17.12 -6.99 -11.42
CA GLN A 154 -18.59 -7.14 -11.37
C GLN A 154 -19.05 -8.42 -12.07
N SER A 155 -18.44 -8.77 -13.20
CA SER A 155 -18.73 -10.05 -13.89
C SER A 155 -18.39 -11.28 -13.03
N LYS A 156 -17.53 -11.12 -12.02
CA LYS A 156 -17.15 -12.13 -11.02
C LYS A 156 -17.97 -12.07 -9.73
N GLY A 157 -19.03 -11.26 -9.68
CA GLY A 157 -19.93 -11.15 -8.53
C GLY A 157 -19.49 -10.15 -7.46
N ILE A 158 -18.56 -9.24 -7.77
CA ILE A 158 -18.18 -8.16 -6.85
C ILE A 158 -19.07 -6.94 -7.10
N ASP A 159 -20.24 -6.90 -6.46
CA ASP A 159 -21.28 -5.87 -6.71
C ASP A 159 -20.75 -4.44 -6.54
N ARG A 160 -19.87 -4.22 -5.56
CA ARG A 160 -19.34 -2.89 -5.20
C ARG A 160 -18.08 -2.49 -5.96
N ALA A 161 -17.68 -3.21 -7.01
CA ALA A 161 -16.43 -2.89 -7.72
C ALA A 161 -16.44 -1.49 -8.37
N GLY A 162 -17.60 -1.01 -8.84
CA GLY A 162 -17.75 0.36 -9.34
C GLY A 162 -17.56 1.44 -8.27
N GLU A 163 -17.95 1.18 -7.03
CA GLU A 163 -17.66 2.08 -5.89
C GLU A 163 -16.17 2.07 -5.56
N TRP A 164 -15.58 0.87 -5.48
CA TRP A 164 -14.14 0.72 -5.24
C TRP A 164 -13.30 1.44 -6.29
N LYS A 165 -13.67 1.33 -7.58
CA LYS A 165 -13.08 2.11 -8.69
C LYS A 165 -13.06 3.60 -8.39
N ARG A 166 -14.20 4.19 -8.04
CA ARG A 166 -14.31 5.63 -7.77
C ARG A 166 -13.41 6.06 -6.61
N THR A 167 -13.36 5.26 -5.55
CA THR A 167 -12.48 5.53 -4.39
C THR A 167 -11.00 5.48 -4.78
N VAL A 168 -10.59 4.45 -5.54
CA VAL A 168 -9.23 4.29 -6.06
C VAL A 168 -8.82 5.46 -6.96
N VAL A 169 -9.67 5.82 -7.93
CA VAL A 169 -9.39 6.92 -8.87
C VAL A 169 -9.28 8.24 -8.11
N ALA A 170 -10.20 8.53 -7.18
CA ALA A 170 -10.15 9.74 -6.37
C ALA A 170 -8.87 9.82 -5.51
N ALA A 171 -8.42 8.70 -4.93
CA ALA A 171 -7.17 8.65 -4.17
C ALA A 171 -5.95 8.93 -5.05
N ARG A 172 -5.82 8.22 -6.18
CA ARG A 172 -4.65 8.32 -7.05
C ARG A 172 -4.57 9.64 -7.80
N HIS A 173 -5.71 10.15 -8.28
CA HIS A 173 -5.77 11.35 -9.12
C HIS A 173 -5.18 12.58 -8.41
N TYR A 174 -5.39 12.71 -7.10
CA TYR A 174 -4.82 13.80 -6.32
C TYR A 174 -3.29 13.93 -6.47
N GLY A 175 -2.58 12.79 -6.52
CA GLY A 175 -1.13 12.78 -6.71
C GLY A 175 -0.69 13.05 -8.15
N THR A 176 -1.38 12.47 -9.13
CA THR A 176 -1.00 12.58 -10.55
C THR A 176 -1.39 13.92 -11.18
N ALA A 177 -2.42 14.59 -10.64
CA ALA A 177 -2.91 15.88 -11.09
C ALA A 177 -2.75 16.97 -10.01
N PHE A 178 -1.72 16.85 -9.16
CA PHE A 178 -1.51 17.81 -8.07
C PHE A 178 -1.34 19.24 -8.58
N ASP A 179 -2.30 20.12 -8.25
CA ASP A 179 -2.24 21.53 -8.60
C ASP A 179 -1.56 22.36 -7.50
N LYS A 180 -0.33 22.80 -7.80
CA LYS A 180 0.44 23.71 -6.94
C LYS A 180 -0.20 25.10 -6.78
N ARG A 181 -1.05 25.52 -7.72
CA ARG A 181 -1.72 26.84 -7.75
C ARG A 181 -2.98 26.89 -6.89
N ALA A 182 -3.57 25.73 -6.58
CA ALA A 182 -4.70 25.63 -5.65
C ALA A 182 -4.37 26.27 -4.28
N SER A 183 -5.41 26.74 -3.59
CA SER A 183 -5.26 27.31 -2.25
C SER A 183 -4.71 26.27 -1.27
N LYS A 184 -3.99 26.70 -0.23
CA LYS A 184 -3.45 25.79 0.79
C LYS A 184 -4.52 25.00 1.52
N THR A 185 -5.70 25.59 1.71
CA THR A 185 -6.86 24.91 2.29
C THR A 185 -7.36 23.79 1.38
N LEU A 186 -7.49 24.07 0.07
CA LEU A 186 -7.91 23.05 -0.90
C LEU A 186 -6.87 21.92 -1.00
N GLN A 187 -5.58 22.26 -1.07
CA GLN A 187 -4.51 21.25 -1.04
C GLN A 187 -4.57 20.37 0.21
N ALA A 188 -4.80 20.96 1.39
CA ALA A 188 -4.89 20.22 2.64
C ALA A 188 -6.10 19.27 2.68
N LEU A 189 -7.29 19.75 2.30
CA LEU A 189 -8.52 18.96 2.28
C LEU A 189 -8.44 17.82 1.25
N SER A 190 -7.96 18.11 0.03
CA SER A 190 -7.79 17.11 -1.02
C SER A 190 -6.74 16.06 -0.65
N ALA A 191 -5.62 16.47 -0.04
CA ALA A 191 -4.61 15.54 0.45
C ALA A 191 -5.16 14.59 1.53
N ARG A 192 -5.92 15.13 2.49
CA ARG A 192 -6.59 14.33 3.52
C ARG A 192 -7.58 13.34 2.90
N ALA A 193 -8.43 13.80 1.98
CA ALA A 193 -9.38 12.94 1.29
C ALA A 193 -8.67 11.83 0.50
N ALA A 194 -7.57 12.15 -0.18
CA ALA A 194 -6.78 11.17 -0.93
C ALA A 194 -6.20 10.07 -0.03
N VAL A 195 -5.66 10.43 1.14
CA VAL A 195 -5.16 9.42 2.10
C VAL A 195 -6.31 8.55 2.63
N LEU A 196 -7.43 9.15 3.05
CA LEU A 196 -8.59 8.39 3.55
C LEU A 196 -9.17 7.45 2.49
N ASN A 197 -9.33 7.92 1.26
CA ASN A 197 -9.76 7.08 0.14
C ASN A 197 -8.76 5.95 -0.11
N GLY A 198 -7.46 6.26 -0.02
CA GLY A 198 -6.42 5.25 -0.17
C GLY A 198 -6.53 4.13 0.88
N LEU A 199 -6.70 4.51 2.15
CA LEU A 199 -6.89 3.56 3.25
C LEU A 199 -8.12 2.67 3.03
N VAL A 200 -9.26 3.26 2.65
CA VAL A 200 -10.50 2.51 2.37
C VAL A 200 -10.32 1.56 1.19
N ALA A 201 -9.72 2.02 0.08
CA ALA A 201 -9.49 1.20 -1.10
C ALA A 201 -8.56 0.00 -0.82
N THR A 202 -7.53 0.21 0.01
CA THR A 202 -6.60 -0.83 0.44
C THR A 202 -7.27 -1.89 1.30
N VAL A 203 -8.14 -1.53 2.26
CA VAL A 203 -8.90 -2.54 3.03
C VAL A 203 -9.88 -3.29 2.12
N ALA A 204 -10.63 -2.56 1.29
CA ALA A 204 -11.60 -3.17 0.38
C ALA A 204 -10.95 -4.14 -0.62
N SER A 205 -9.70 -3.91 -1.03
CA SER A 205 -8.98 -4.85 -1.90
C SER A 205 -8.80 -6.24 -1.29
N ILE A 206 -8.67 -6.33 0.03
CA ILE A 206 -8.55 -7.61 0.74
C ILE A 206 -9.88 -8.36 0.69
N ASP A 207 -11.00 -7.67 0.92
CA ASP A 207 -12.34 -8.26 0.85
C ASP A 207 -12.66 -8.74 -0.57
N ILE A 208 -12.31 -7.94 -1.58
CA ILE A 208 -12.45 -8.30 -2.99
C ILE A 208 -11.68 -9.59 -3.28
N ARG A 209 -10.39 -9.63 -2.94
CA ARG A 209 -9.54 -10.81 -3.20
C ARG A 209 -9.96 -12.05 -2.40
N THR A 210 -10.43 -11.86 -1.18
CA THR A 210 -11.01 -12.94 -0.37
C THR A 210 -12.23 -13.53 -1.05
N THR A 211 -13.12 -12.68 -1.57
CA THR A 211 -14.33 -13.11 -2.30
C THR A 211 -13.98 -13.85 -3.60
N LEU A 212 -12.91 -13.46 -4.27
CA LEU A 212 -12.39 -14.12 -5.47
C LEU A 212 -11.64 -15.43 -5.18
N GLY A 213 -11.46 -15.81 -3.90
CA GLY A 213 -10.74 -17.01 -3.52
C GLY A 213 -9.21 -16.89 -3.61
N SER A 214 -8.68 -15.67 -3.69
CA SER A 214 -7.24 -15.37 -3.76
C SER A 214 -6.78 -14.35 -2.71
N PRO A 215 -7.13 -14.56 -1.41
CA PRO A 215 -6.72 -13.65 -0.35
C PRO A 215 -5.18 -13.59 -0.25
N PRO A 216 -4.61 -12.47 0.22
CA PRO A 216 -3.20 -12.43 0.56
C PRO A 216 -2.91 -13.34 1.78
N GLU A 217 -1.64 -13.73 1.91
CA GLU A 217 -1.14 -14.68 2.92
C GLU A 217 -1.01 -14.08 4.34
N PHE A 218 -1.83 -13.07 4.66
CA PHE A 218 -1.93 -12.47 5.99
C PHE A 218 -3.39 -12.23 6.39
N PRO A 219 -3.73 -12.25 7.69
CA PRO A 219 -5.12 -12.10 8.12
C PRO A 219 -5.68 -10.70 7.83
N ALA A 220 -6.84 -10.65 7.17
CA ALA A 220 -7.54 -9.42 6.85
C ALA A 220 -7.85 -8.57 8.09
N THR A 221 -8.20 -9.21 9.21
CA THR A 221 -8.51 -8.55 10.49
C THR A 221 -7.30 -7.82 11.09
N ASP A 222 -6.12 -8.45 11.04
CA ASP A 222 -4.89 -7.82 11.51
C ASP A 222 -4.52 -6.64 10.60
N PHE A 223 -4.65 -6.81 9.28
CA PHE A 223 -4.36 -5.77 8.32
C PHE A 223 -5.28 -4.56 8.48
N ALA A 224 -6.59 -4.76 8.64
CA ALA A 224 -7.54 -3.69 8.89
C ALA A 224 -7.19 -2.87 10.15
N VAL A 225 -6.78 -3.53 11.24
CA VAL A 225 -6.33 -2.84 12.47
C VAL A 225 -5.05 -2.02 12.21
N ILE A 226 -4.11 -2.53 11.43
CA ILE A 226 -2.90 -1.78 11.06
C ILE A 226 -3.27 -0.54 10.24
N VAL A 227 -4.13 -0.67 9.24
CA VAL A 227 -4.61 0.43 8.39
C VAL A 227 -5.37 1.47 9.23
N GLU A 228 -6.21 1.04 10.18
CA GLU A 228 -6.88 1.94 11.12
C GLU A 228 -5.87 2.77 11.94
N ARG A 229 -4.75 2.17 12.37
CA ARG A 229 -3.68 2.95 13.04
C ARG A 229 -3.10 4.03 12.15
N VAL A 230 -2.96 3.79 10.85
CA VAL A 230 -2.57 4.84 9.90
C VAL A 230 -3.63 5.93 9.82
N ALA A 231 -4.92 5.56 9.74
CA ALA A 231 -6.04 6.49 9.67
C ALA A 231 -6.07 7.48 10.85
N THR A 232 -5.73 7.04 12.07
CA THR A 232 -5.68 7.90 13.26
C THR A 232 -4.63 9.03 13.19
N ARG A 233 -3.77 9.04 12.16
CA ARG A 233 -2.70 10.02 11.98
C ARG A 233 -3.00 11.09 10.93
N VAL A 234 -4.15 11.00 10.25
CA VAL A 234 -4.63 11.87 9.15
C VAL A 234 -5.47 13.04 9.67
#